data_AF-A0A4Q1QX00-F1
#
_entry.id   AF-A0A4Q1QX00-F1
#
_cell.length_a   1.000
_cell.length_b   1.000
_cell.length_c   1.000
_cell.angle_alpha   90.00
_cell.angle_beta   90.00
_cell.angle_gamma   90.00
#
_symmetry.space_group_name_H-M   'P 1'
#
loop_
_entity.id
_entity.type
_entity.pdbx_description
1 polymer ?
#
loop_
_entity_poly.entity_id
_entity_poly.type
_entity_poly.pdbx_seq_one_letter_code
_entity_poly.pdbx_strand_id
1 'polypeptide(L)'
;MPIHSPDRPYDSTQSVYAVGTVRSGAPHEKGATTRETAGKTLLSLVAVFTAVSPYVADWNETHVLNPLWPPHAKFHNGQTMAMGTLLAVATLFFVWRRRGDARSNLFAAVGFAGLYWVSQAAAILYPGAAYFDPQFDTADMYLAGLPVQAVIEIVVLALIAGSVVLCRPTRLEMGLPAVPKG
;
A
#
# COMPACT_ATOMS: atom_id res chain seq x y z
N MET A 1 3.10 52.77 -61.76
CA MET A 1 3.17 51.60 -62.68
C MET A 1 2.79 50.35 -61.89
N PRO A 2 1.72 49.63 -62.24
CA PRO A 2 1.34 48.38 -61.60
C PRO A 2 1.66 47.19 -62.52
N ILE A 3 2.38 46.15 -62.07
CA ILE A 3 2.37 44.83 -62.74
C ILE A 3 2.50 43.69 -61.72
N HIS A 4 1.40 42.94 -61.63
CA HIS A 4 1.17 41.53 -61.28
C HIS A 4 2.33 40.61 -60.85
N SER A 5 2.06 39.91 -59.74
CA SER A 5 2.60 38.58 -59.41
C SER A 5 1.95 37.49 -60.29
N PRO A 6 2.68 36.39 -60.58
CA PRO A 6 2.05 35.06 -60.52
C PRO A 6 2.92 33.96 -59.86
N ASP A 7 2.23 33.14 -59.07
CA ASP A 7 2.28 31.68 -58.96
C ASP A 7 3.57 30.91 -58.56
N ARG A 8 3.45 30.23 -57.40
CA ARG A 8 4.23 29.04 -57.04
C ARG A 8 3.69 27.80 -57.76
N PRO A 9 4.55 26.79 -58.02
CA PRO A 9 4.14 25.39 -58.00
C PRO A 9 4.65 24.68 -56.73
N TYR A 10 3.75 23.86 -56.18
CA TYR A 10 3.94 22.88 -55.12
C TYR A 10 4.68 21.65 -55.71
N ASP A 11 5.86 21.31 -55.19
CA ASP A 11 6.59 20.10 -55.59
C ASP A 11 6.12 18.91 -54.74
N SER A 12 5.42 18.00 -55.40
CA SER A 12 4.89 16.75 -54.87
C SER A 12 5.69 15.55 -55.38
N THR A 13 6.95 15.40 -54.99
CA THR A 13 7.66 14.13 -55.14
C THR A 13 8.70 13.93 -54.06
N GLN A 14 8.49 13.00 -53.13
CA GLN A 14 9.45 11.93 -52.77
C GLN A 14 8.75 10.98 -51.79
N SER A 15 8.31 9.85 -52.34
CA SER A 15 7.79 8.70 -51.62
C SER A 15 8.77 7.55 -51.81
N VAL A 16 9.03 6.84 -50.71
CA VAL A 16 9.59 5.48 -50.59
C VAL A 16 11.10 5.27 -50.83
N TYR A 17 11.85 5.08 -49.74
CA TYR A 17 12.69 3.88 -49.54
C TYR A 17 12.68 3.47 -48.06
N ALA A 18 12.51 2.16 -47.84
CA ALA A 18 12.26 1.49 -46.59
C ALA A 18 13.54 1.23 -45.76
N VAL A 19 13.40 1.16 -44.43
CA VAL A 19 14.03 0.11 -43.61
C VAL A 19 13.09 -0.23 -42.46
N GLY A 20 12.50 -1.42 -42.51
CA GLY A 20 11.80 -2.01 -41.37
C GLY A 20 12.81 -2.38 -40.29
N THR A 21 12.79 -1.66 -39.17
CA THR A 21 13.42 -2.15 -37.94
C THR A 21 12.55 -3.24 -37.35
N VAL A 22 13.04 -4.47 -37.46
CA VAL A 22 12.64 -5.63 -36.68
C VAL A 22 12.49 -5.20 -35.22
N ARG A 23 11.26 -5.23 -34.69
CA ARG A 23 11.05 -5.18 -33.23
C ARG A 23 11.66 -6.46 -32.67
N SER A 24 12.90 -6.38 -32.19
CA SER A 24 13.47 -7.42 -31.35
C SER A 24 12.59 -7.52 -30.10
N GLY A 25 11.85 -8.62 -29.96
CA GLY A 25 11.16 -8.95 -28.72
C GLY A 25 12.20 -9.16 -27.63
N ALA A 26 12.49 -8.11 -26.86
CA ALA A 26 13.34 -8.20 -25.68
C ALA A 26 12.55 -8.88 -24.55
N PRO A 27 13.01 -10.01 -24.00
CA PRO A 27 12.41 -10.61 -22.82
C PRO A 27 12.91 -9.86 -21.58
N HIS A 28 12.34 -8.68 -21.27
CA HIS A 28 12.74 -7.94 -20.06
C HIS A 28 11.63 -7.24 -19.25
N GLU A 29 10.37 -7.19 -19.72
CA GLU A 29 9.30 -6.43 -19.03
C GLU A 29 8.43 -7.22 -18.03
N LYS A 30 8.55 -8.55 -17.95
CA LYS A 30 7.65 -9.37 -17.10
C LYS A 30 7.96 -9.34 -15.60
N GLY A 31 9.22 -9.06 -15.21
CA GLY A 31 9.67 -9.20 -13.82
C GLY A 31 9.30 -8.03 -12.89
N ALA A 32 9.41 -6.79 -13.38
CA ALA A 32 9.12 -5.59 -12.58
C ALA A 32 7.63 -5.45 -12.26
N THR A 33 6.77 -5.74 -13.24
CA THR A 33 5.30 -5.64 -13.12
C THR A 33 4.71 -6.71 -12.19
N THR A 34 5.29 -7.91 -12.15
CA THR A 34 4.84 -9.00 -11.28
C THR A 34 5.12 -8.71 -9.81
N ARG A 35 6.31 -8.18 -9.48
CA ARG A 35 6.68 -7.83 -8.10
C ARG A 35 5.86 -6.68 -7.55
N GLU A 36 5.67 -5.63 -8.34
CA GLU A 36 4.81 -4.51 -7.96
C GLU A 36 3.36 -4.97 -7.72
N THR A 37 2.82 -5.79 -8.63
CA THR A 37 1.48 -6.37 -8.47
C THR A 37 1.40 -7.21 -7.19
N ALA A 38 2.40 -8.04 -6.89
CA ALA A 38 2.45 -8.81 -5.66
C ALA A 38 2.45 -7.92 -4.41
N GLY A 39 3.22 -6.82 -4.42
CA GLY A 39 3.23 -5.85 -3.32
C GLY A 39 1.87 -5.17 -3.12
N LYS A 40 1.23 -4.74 -4.21
CA LYS A 40 -0.12 -4.13 -4.16
C LYS A 40 -1.18 -5.13 -3.68
N THR A 41 -1.10 -6.38 -4.11
CA THR A 41 -1.98 -7.46 -3.64
C THR A 41 -1.78 -7.70 -2.15
N LEU A 42 -0.53 -7.77 -1.67
CA LEU A 42 -0.23 -7.95 -0.26
C LEU A 42 -0.78 -6.81 0.60
N LEU A 43 -0.58 -5.55 0.16
CA LEU A 43 -1.12 -4.39 0.85
C LEU A 43 -2.66 -4.36 0.84
N SER A 44 -3.29 -4.87 -0.23
CA SER A 44 -4.74 -5.01 -0.30
C SER A 44 -5.27 -6.06 0.68
N LEU A 45 -4.55 -7.18 0.85
CA LEU A 45 -4.89 -8.20 1.86
C LEU A 45 -4.78 -7.63 3.28
N VAL A 46 -3.73 -6.86 3.57
CA VAL A 46 -3.59 -6.15 4.84
C VAL A 46 -4.76 -5.18 5.05
N ALA A 47 -5.15 -4.42 4.03
CA ALA A 47 -6.29 -3.50 4.14
C ALA A 47 -7.60 -4.24 4.45
N VAL A 48 -7.89 -5.34 3.75
CA VAL A 48 -9.09 -6.16 4.03
C VAL A 48 -9.04 -6.73 5.45
N PHE A 49 -7.90 -7.25 5.87
CA PHE A 49 -7.73 -7.72 7.24
C PHE A 49 -7.96 -6.61 8.27
N THR A 50 -7.42 -5.41 8.02
CA THR A 50 -7.60 -4.23 8.89
C THR A 50 -9.04 -3.75 8.96
N ALA A 51 -9.82 -3.89 7.87
CA ALA A 51 -11.23 -3.53 7.86
C ALA A 51 -12.10 -4.48 8.70
N VAL A 52 -11.74 -5.77 8.75
CA VAL A 52 -12.60 -6.82 9.30
C VAL A 52 -12.17 -7.27 10.69
N SER A 53 -10.87 -7.43 10.92
CA SER A 53 -10.34 -8.00 12.18
C SER A 53 -10.79 -7.28 13.45
N PRO A 54 -10.93 -5.93 13.50
CA PRO A 54 -11.37 -5.28 14.73
C PRO A 54 -12.83 -5.63 15.08
N TYR A 55 -13.69 -5.82 14.08
CA TYR A 55 -15.07 -6.25 14.33
C TYR A 55 -15.13 -7.70 14.79
N VAL A 56 -14.25 -8.56 14.28
CA VAL A 56 -14.16 -9.95 14.74
C VAL A 56 -13.64 -10.02 16.17
N ALA A 57 -12.64 -9.22 16.51
CA ALA A 57 -12.02 -9.20 17.83
C ALA A 57 -12.86 -8.49 18.89
N ASP A 58 -13.56 -7.41 18.53
CA ASP A 58 -14.11 -6.47 19.51
C ASP A 58 -15.64 -6.49 19.57
N TRP A 59 -16.33 -7.15 18.62
CA TRP A 59 -17.80 -7.24 18.62
C TRP A 59 -18.30 -8.40 19.48
N ASN A 60 -18.00 -8.38 20.77
CA ASN A 60 -18.36 -9.44 21.72
C ASN A 60 -18.39 -8.91 23.17
N GLU A 61 -18.70 -9.80 24.12
CA GLU A 61 -18.86 -9.54 25.56
C GLU A 61 -17.54 -9.25 26.29
N THR A 62 -16.38 -9.49 25.67
CA THR A 62 -15.09 -9.09 26.26
C THR A 62 -14.75 -7.63 25.91
N HIS A 63 -15.35 -7.08 24.84
CA HIS A 63 -15.09 -5.74 24.32
C HIS A 63 -16.35 -4.87 24.23
N VAL A 64 -16.84 -4.52 23.03
CA VAL A 64 -17.87 -3.47 22.84
C VAL A 64 -19.18 -3.79 23.56
N LEU A 65 -19.49 -5.08 23.76
CA LEU A 65 -20.69 -5.55 24.47
C LEU A 65 -20.43 -5.79 25.96
N ASN A 66 -19.21 -5.63 26.45
CA ASN A 66 -18.82 -5.89 27.84
C ASN A 66 -19.64 -5.01 28.81
N PRO A 67 -20.42 -5.59 29.74
CA PRO A 67 -21.24 -4.81 30.68
C PRO A 67 -20.41 -4.05 31.72
N LEU A 68 -19.15 -4.45 31.94
CA LEU A 68 -18.25 -3.84 32.93
C LEU A 68 -17.53 -2.61 32.37
N TRP A 69 -17.43 -2.47 31.05
CA TRP A 69 -16.79 -1.32 30.43
C TRP A 69 -17.65 -0.04 30.58
N PRO A 70 -17.06 1.07 31.04
CA PRO A 70 -17.73 2.37 31.01
C PRO A 70 -18.19 2.73 29.58
N PRO A 71 -19.30 3.47 29.42
CA PRO A 71 -19.80 3.85 28.10
C PRO A 71 -18.76 4.51 27.19
N HIS A 72 -17.82 5.27 27.76
CA HIS A 72 -16.78 5.95 26.99
C HIS A 72 -15.71 5.01 26.43
N ALA A 73 -15.40 3.90 27.11
CA ALA A 73 -14.50 2.88 26.57
C ALA A 73 -15.10 2.23 25.32
N LYS A 74 -16.41 1.96 25.34
CA LYS A 74 -17.15 1.44 24.18
C LYS A 74 -17.16 2.43 23.02
N PHE A 75 -17.26 3.73 23.29
CA PHE A 75 -17.15 4.78 22.28
C PHE A 75 -15.78 4.74 21.57
N HIS A 76 -14.69 4.70 22.33
CA HIS A 76 -13.35 4.63 21.75
C HIS A 76 -13.06 3.29 21.04
N ASN A 77 -13.64 2.19 21.52
CA ASN A 77 -13.56 0.91 20.84
C ASN A 77 -14.32 0.92 19.50
N GLY A 78 -15.56 1.43 19.48
CA GLY A 78 -16.31 1.66 18.24
C GLY A 78 -15.61 2.61 17.27
N GLN A 79 -14.99 3.67 17.78
CA GLN A 79 -14.12 4.56 17.00
C GLN A 79 -12.96 3.79 16.36
N THR A 80 -12.29 2.90 17.10
CA THR A 80 -11.17 2.10 16.59
C THR A 80 -11.60 1.14 15.49
N MET A 81 -12.72 0.42 15.69
CA MET A 81 -13.29 -0.46 14.65
C MET A 81 -13.62 0.32 13.37
N ALA A 82 -14.33 1.44 13.49
CA ALA A 82 -14.68 2.28 12.34
C ALA A 82 -13.45 2.88 11.66
N MET A 83 -12.45 3.31 12.43
CA MET A 83 -11.18 3.84 11.92
C MET A 83 -10.44 2.80 11.08
N GLY A 84 -10.40 1.54 11.52
CA GLY A 84 -9.81 0.43 10.76
C GLY A 84 -10.43 0.29 9.37
N THR A 85 -11.76 0.30 9.28
CA THR A 85 -12.49 0.27 7.99
C THR A 85 -12.15 1.48 7.11
N LEU A 86 -12.17 2.69 7.66
CA LEU A 86 -11.92 3.91 6.89
C LEU A 86 -10.47 3.97 6.36
N LEU A 87 -9.49 3.59 7.18
CA LEU A 87 -8.09 3.52 6.77
C LEU A 87 -7.85 2.40 5.75
N ALA A 88 -8.54 1.27 5.85
CA ALA A 88 -8.50 0.23 4.85
C ALA A 88 -9.06 0.69 3.49
N VAL A 89 -10.19 1.41 3.48
CA VAL A 89 -10.76 2.02 2.26
C VAL A 89 -9.78 3.01 1.64
N ALA A 90 -9.17 3.89 2.45
CA ALA A 90 -8.15 4.81 1.98
C ALA A 90 -6.93 4.08 1.39
N THR A 91 -6.46 3.03 2.06
CA THR A 91 -5.37 2.17 1.59
C THR A 91 -5.68 1.56 0.22
N LEU A 92 -6.84 0.92 0.07
CA LEU A 92 -7.29 0.30 -1.17
C LEU A 92 -7.47 1.32 -2.29
N PHE A 93 -8.00 2.50 -1.97
CA PHE A 93 -8.13 3.58 -2.94
C PHE A 93 -6.76 4.00 -3.48
N PHE A 94 -5.81 4.31 -2.61
CA PHE A 94 -4.50 4.82 -3.02
C PHE A 94 -3.61 3.76 -3.68
N VAL A 95 -3.65 2.50 -3.24
CA VAL A 95 -2.81 1.44 -3.83
C VAL A 95 -3.19 1.12 -5.28
N TRP A 96 -4.48 1.31 -5.64
CA TRP A 96 -4.99 1.08 -6.99
C TRP A 96 -5.26 2.38 -7.79
N ARG A 97 -4.97 3.54 -7.20
CA ARG A 97 -5.18 4.83 -7.86
C ARG A 97 -4.26 4.99 -9.08
N ARG A 98 -4.87 5.09 -10.26
CA ARG A 98 -4.15 5.27 -11.55
C ARG A 98 -3.69 6.70 -11.84
N ARG A 99 -4.30 7.70 -11.20
CA ARG A 99 -3.96 9.12 -11.40
C ARG A 99 -2.96 9.60 -10.35
N GLY A 100 -2.03 10.45 -10.74
CA GLY A 100 -1.01 11.03 -9.86
C GLY A 100 0.32 10.26 -9.87
N ASP A 101 1.28 10.73 -9.09
CA ASP A 101 2.59 10.08 -8.93
C ASP A 101 2.45 8.73 -8.20
N ALA A 102 2.99 7.67 -8.80
CA ALA A 102 2.88 6.30 -8.29
C ALA A 102 3.54 6.14 -6.92
N ARG A 103 4.66 6.84 -6.68
CA ARG A 103 5.37 6.79 -5.40
C ARG A 103 4.57 7.46 -4.29
N SER A 104 3.98 8.62 -4.57
CA SER A 104 3.10 9.33 -3.64
C SER A 104 1.84 8.52 -3.32
N ASN A 105 1.23 7.88 -4.32
CA ASN A 105 0.10 6.97 -4.12
C ASN A 105 0.47 5.78 -3.23
N LEU A 106 1.63 5.16 -3.47
CA LEU A 106 2.13 4.07 -2.62
C LEU A 106 2.39 4.53 -1.19
N PHE A 107 3.03 5.68 -0.99
CA PHE A 107 3.29 6.21 0.36
C PHE A 107 2.01 6.57 1.09
N ALA A 108 1.00 7.13 0.40
CA ALA A 108 -0.31 7.34 0.99
C ALA A 108 -0.94 6.02 1.42
N ALA A 109 -0.97 5.01 0.54
CA ALA A 109 -1.54 3.70 0.86
C ALA A 109 -0.84 3.02 2.06
N VAL A 110 0.49 3.00 2.05
CA VAL A 110 1.30 2.44 3.15
C VAL A 110 1.12 3.24 4.44
N GLY A 111 1.01 4.57 4.34
CA GLY A 111 0.75 5.45 5.47
C GLY A 111 -0.59 5.15 6.13
N PHE A 112 -1.67 5.02 5.35
CA PHE A 112 -2.99 4.68 5.88
C PHE A 112 -3.03 3.27 6.47
N ALA A 113 -2.43 2.29 5.82
CA ALA A 113 -2.32 0.93 6.35
C ALA A 113 -1.52 0.93 7.66
N GLY A 114 -0.37 1.59 7.68
CA GLY A 114 0.53 1.63 8.83
C GLY A 114 -0.05 2.41 10.01
N LEU A 115 -0.83 3.47 9.78
CA LEU A 115 -1.34 4.32 10.85
C LEU A 115 -2.18 3.53 11.86
N TYR A 116 -2.99 2.59 11.38
CA TYR A 116 -3.79 1.72 12.25
C TYR A 116 -2.88 0.86 13.14
N TRP A 117 -1.96 0.10 12.54
CA TRP A 117 -1.12 -0.86 13.27
C TRP A 117 -0.05 -0.21 14.13
N VAL A 118 0.53 0.92 13.72
CA VAL A 118 1.49 1.68 14.52
C VAL A 118 0.81 2.32 15.73
N SER A 119 -0.39 2.88 15.56
CA SER A 119 -1.13 3.45 16.69
C SER A 119 -1.58 2.38 17.69
N GLN A 120 -1.97 1.20 17.21
CA GLN A 120 -2.29 0.05 18.04
C GLN A 120 -1.07 -0.46 18.81
N ALA A 121 0.07 -0.68 18.15
CA ALA A 121 1.30 -1.10 18.81
C ALA A 121 1.80 -0.08 19.85
N ALA A 122 1.57 1.21 19.61
CA ALA A 122 1.90 2.26 20.57
C ALA A 122 0.93 2.33 21.76
N ALA A 123 -0.27 1.72 21.67
CA ALA A 123 -1.31 1.84 22.68
C ALA A 123 -0.88 1.30 24.06
N ILE A 124 -0.04 0.27 24.08
CA ILE A 124 0.47 -0.32 25.33
C ILE A 124 1.37 0.63 26.13
N LEU A 125 1.88 1.70 25.50
CA LEU A 125 2.76 2.67 26.14
C LEU A 125 2.00 3.68 27.02
N TYR A 126 0.67 3.74 26.92
CA TYR A 126 -0.13 4.66 27.72
C TYR A 126 -0.33 4.13 29.15
N PRO A 127 -0.33 5.01 30.17
CA PRO A 127 -0.50 4.60 31.56
C PRO A 127 -1.80 3.82 31.78
N GLY A 128 -1.68 2.63 32.39
CA GLY A 128 -2.82 1.76 32.68
C GLY A 128 -3.35 0.95 31.50
N ALA A 129 -2.71 1.01 30.33
CA ALA A 129 -3.03 0.12 29.22
C ALA A 129 -2.55 -1.31 29.48
N ALA A 130 -3.31 -2.28 29.00
CA ALA A 130 -2.98 -3.70 28.99
C ALA A 130 -3.47 -4.32 27.67
N TYR A 131 -2.88 -5.44 27.25
CA TYR A 131 -3.36 -6.17 26.08
C TYR A 131 -4.73 -6.82 26.32
N PHE A 132 -5.01 -7.24 27.55
CA PHE A 132 -6.24 -7.89 27.95
C PHE A 132 -6.70 -7.36 29.31
N ASP A 133 -8.01 -7.33 29.56
CA ASP A 133 -8.51 -7.14 30.91
C ASP A 133 -8.08 -8.33 31.78
N PRO A 134 -7.81 -8.15 33.09
CA PRO A 134 -7.29 -9.22 33.96
C PRO A 134 -8.10 -10.53 33.96
N GLN A 135 -9.42 -10.44 33.74
CA GLN A 135 -10.33 -11.58 33.69
C GLN A 135 -10.28 -12.38 32.38
N PHE A 136 -9.68 -11.83 31.33
CA PHE A 136 -9.49 -12.45 30.01
C PHE A 136 -8.02 -12.71 29.69
N ASP A 137 -7.10 -12.43 30.62
CA ASP A 137 -5.67 -12.65 30.47
C ASP A 137 -5.32 -14.13 30.77
N THR A 138 -5.60 -14.99 29.78
CA THR A 138 -5.45 -16.45 29.88
C THR A 138 -4.31 -16.97 29.00
N ALA A 139 -3.80 -18.17 29.29
CA ALA A 139 -2.63 -18.72 28.61
C ALA A 139 -2.80 -18.89 27.09
N ASP A 140 -4.02 -19.08 26.60
CA ASP A 140 -4.37 -19.16 25.18
C ASP A 140 -4.31 -17.81 24.44
N MET A 141 -4.25 -16.70 25.18
CA MET A 141 -4.01 -15.37 24.61
C MET A 141 -2.54 -15.10 24.29
N TYR A 142 -1.67 -16.10 24.46
CA TYR A 142 -0.23 -15.98 24.22
C TYR A 142 0.26 -17.00 23.19
N LEU A 143 1.12 -16.55 22.29
CA LEU A 143 1.84 -17.39 21.35
C LEU A 143 3.34 -17.21 21.57
N ALA A 144 4.04 -18.29 21.91
CA ALA A 144 5.47 -18.28 22.22
C ALA A 144 5.88 -17.25 23.29
N GLY A 145 5.01 -17.01 24.28
CA GLY A 145 5.23 -16.05 25.37
C GLY A 145 4.93 -14.58 25.01
N LEU A 146 4.46 -14.30 23.79
CA LEU A 146 4.00 -12.97 23.39
C LEU A 146 2.47 -12.92 23.38
N PRO A 147 1.85 -11.80 23.81
CA PRO A 147 0.43 -11.57 23.62
C PRO A 147 0.04 -11.75 22.14
N VAL A 148 -1.05 -12.45 21.86
CA VAL A 148 -1.52 -12.72 20.48
C VAL A 148 -1.70 -11.41 19.71
N GLN A 149 -2.14 -10.35 20.39
CA GLN A 149 -2.25 -9.01 19.85
C GLN A 149 -0.90 -8.48 19.31
N ALA A 150 0.17 -8.59 20.10
CA ALA A 150 1.51 -8.16 19.69
C ALA A 150 2.04 -9.00 18.51
N VAL A 151 1.73 -10.30 18.47
CA VAL A 151 2.11 -11.16 17.34
C VAL A 151 1.42 -10.70 16.06
N ILE A 152 0.12 -10.40 16.12
CA ILE A 152 -0.63 -9.89 14.96
C ILE A 152 -0.01 -8.57 14.48
N GLU A 153 0.29 -7.64 15.38
CA GLU A 153 0.95 -6.37 15.06
C GLU A 153 2.28 -6.59 14.34
N ILE A 154 3.15 -7.45 14.87
CA ILE A 154 4.46 -7.78 14.28
C ILE A 154 4.27 -8.33 12.86
N VAL A 155 3.35 -9.29 12.69
CA VAL A 155 3.09 -9.91 11.39
C VAL A 155 2.59 -8.87 10.41
N VAL A 156 1.57 -8.09 10.76
CA VAL A 156 0.97 -7.14 9.82
C VAL A 156 1.94 -6.02 9.46
N LEU A 157 2.71 -5.50 10.41
CA LEU A 157 3.75 -4.51 10.14
C LEU A 157 4.84 -5.09 9.22
N ALA A 158 5.21 -6.37 9.40
CA ALA A 158 6.14 -7.05 8.50
C ALA A 158 5.55 -7.21 7.08
N LEU A 159 4.25 -7.52 6.95
CA LEU A 159 3.59 -7.58 5.64
C LEU A 159 3.54 -6.22 4.94
N ILE A 160 3.26 -5.14 5.68
CA ILE A 160 3.30 -3.77 5.16
C ILE A 160 4.73 -3.44 4.69
N ALA A 161 5.75 -3.74 5.49
CA ALA A 161 7.15 -3.53 5.10
C ALA A 161 7.53 -4.36 3.86
N GLY A 162 7.09 -5.63 3.80
CA GLY A 162 7.25 -6.50 2.65
C GLY A 162 6.60 -5.93 1.39
N SER A 163 5.40 -5.35 1.50
CA SER A 163 4.71 -4.70 0.37
C SER A 163 5.53 -3.53 -0.19
N VAL A 164 6.17 -2.74 0.68
CA VAL A 164 7.06 -1.64 0.28
C VAL A 164 8.28 -2.17 -0.47
N VAL A 165 8.90 -3.24 0.02
CA VAL A 165 10.07 -3.86 -0.63
C VAL A 165 9.71 -4.43 -2.01
N LEU A 166 8.53 -5.02 -2.15
CA LEU A 166 8.03 -5.56 -3.41
C LEU A 166 7.68 -4.47 -4.44
N CYS A 167 7.20 -3.31 -3.98
CA CYS A 167 6.86 -2.17 -4.83
C CYS A 167 8.07 -1.26 -5.18
N ARG A 168 9.28 -1.52 -4.66
CA ARG A 168 10.48 -0.75 -5.01
C ARG A 168 11.03 -1.17 -6.38
N PRO A 169 11.39 -0.24 -7.28
CA PRO A 169 12.09 -0.57 -8.51
C PRO A 169 13.46 -1.19 -8.18
N THR A 170 13.85 -2.23 -8.94
CA THR A 170 15.11 -2.95 -8.69
C THR A 170 16.30 -2.10 -9.13
N ARG A 171 17.36 -2.05 -8.32
CA ARG A 171 18.54 -1.18 -8.51
C ARG A 171 19.27 -1.31 -9.87
N LEU A 172 18.99 -2.37 -10.63
CA LEU A 172 19.58 -2.63 -11.95
C LEU A 172 19.06 -1.71 -13.07
N GLU A 173 17.98 -0.96 -12.83
CA GLU A 173 17.44 0.03 -13.79
C GLU A 173 17.96 1.46 -13.55
N MET A 174 18.72 1.68 -12.48
CA MET A 174 19.42 2.94 -12.26
C MET A 174 20.78 2.87 -12.96
N GLY A 175 20.82 3.33 -14.21
CA GLY A 175 22.00 3.30 -15.07
C GLY A 175 23.28 3.73 -14.36
N LEU A 176 24.26 2.82 -14.32
CA LEU A 176 25.65 3.21 -14.21
C LEU A 176 25.97 4.11 -15.41
N PRO A 177 26.50 5.33 -15.22
CA PRO A 177 26.93 6.15 -16.34
C PRO A 177 27.97 5.36 -17.14
N ALA A 178 27.76 5.28 -18.46
CA ALA A 178 28.71 4.64 -19.36
C ALA A 178 30.07 5.31 -19.20
N VAL A 179 31.06 4.53 -18.75
CA VAL A 179 32.45 4.98 -18.69
C VAL A 179 32.89 5.24 -20.15
N PRO A 180 33.32 6.46 -20.50
CA PRO A 180 33.85 6.72 -21.84
C PRO A 180 35.08 5.85 -22.05
N LYS A 181 35.07 5.04 -23.11
CA LYS A 181 36.30 4.39 -23.59
C LYS A 181 37.13 5.48 -24.26
N GLY A 182 38.28 5.79 -23.67
CA GLY A 182 39.34 6.57 -24.30
C GLY A 182 40.03 5.78 -25.40
#